data_AF-A0A085WHQ7-F1
#
_entry.id   AF-A0A085WHQ7-F1
#
_cell.length_a   1.000
_cell.length_b   1.000
_cell.length_c   1.000
_cell.angle_alpha   90.00
_cell.angle_beta   90.00
_cell.angle_gamma   90.00
#
_symmetry.space_group_name_H-M   'P 1'
#
loop_
_entity.id
_entity.type
_entity.pdbx_description
1 polymer ?
#
loop_
_entity_poly.entity_id
_entity_poly.type
_entity_poly.pdbx_seq_one_letter_code
_entity_poly.pdbx_strand_id
1 'polypeptide(L)'
;MGVVETCILYLLLGGVVAVALVLRAEGRSPGERAVTFVSGVFFWPVYAPFLLAPARASPTAAVTPPARAARERLVGALSQVEGLAADVLRPEVARLRGLVDAVGKMEARVAEMDRLLATPEFDRAAASEQLESLARRGLPPEDARVQSVQARLRNMERLVAMRERTAADLERVVLQLEEMGSRLQLLKFAGRPDAELVELLQSVASSVEEVTEGLLAAG
;
A
#
# COMPACT_ATOMS: atom_id res chain seq x y z
N MET A 1 35.80 -31.32 18.33
CA MET A 1 35.28 -30.49 17.22
C MET A 1 36.19 -29.29 17.06
N GLY A 2 36.76 -29.12 15.88
CA GLY A 2 37.89 -28.22 15.65
C GLY A 2 37.45 -26.77 15.47
N VAL A 3 38.30 -25.83 15.88
CA VAL A 3 38.11 -24.38 15.69
C VAL A 3 37.73 -24.04 14.24
N VAL A 4 38.25 -24.81 13.27
CA VAL A 4 37.94 -24.69 11.84
C VAL A 4 36.46 -24.92 11.54
N GLU A 5 35.84 -25.93 12.15
CA GLU A 5 34.43 -26.26 11.95
C GLU A 5 33.51 -25.17 12.51
N THR A 6 33.86 -24.65 13.70
CA THR A 6 33.17 -23.49 14.30
C THR A 6 33.31 -22.24 13.44
N CYS A 7 34.49 -21.99 12.87
CA CYS A 7 34.70 -20.86 11.95
C CYS A 7 33.87 -20.98 10.67
N ILE A 8 33.78 -22.18 10.08
CA ILE A 8 32.97 -22.42 8.89
C ILE A 8 31.49 -22.18 9.18
N LEU A 9 30.97 -22.70 10.29
CA LEU A 9 29.57 -22.49 10.70
C LEU A 9 29.28 -21.01 10.96
N TYR A 10 30.21 -20.30 11.61
CA TYR A 10 30.05 -18.87 11.90
C TYR A 10 30.04 -18.01 10.63
N LEU A 11 30.88 -18.33 9.64
CA LEU A 11 30.90 -17.65 8.35
C LEU A 11 29.66 -17.96 7.51
N LEU A 12 29.16 -19.20 7.53
CA LEU A 12 27.90 -19.56 6.87
C LEU A 12 26.73 -18.78 7.46
N LEU A 13 26.61 -18.72 8.79
CA LEU A 13 25.55 -17.97 9.45
C LEU A 13 25.64 -16.47 9.16
N GLY A 14 26.84 -15.89 9.29
CA GLY A 14 27.09 -14.48 8.98
C GLY A 14 26.82 -14.14 7.52
N GLY A 15 27.14 -15.06 6.59
CA GLY A 15 26.83 -14.92 5.17
C GLY A 15 25.34 -14.86 4.89
N VAL A 16 24.54 -15.77 5.48
CA VAL A 16 23.07 -15.76 5.33
C VAL A 16 22.47 -14.45 5.85
N VAL A 17 22.93 -13.98 7.01
CA VAL A 17 22.52 -12.70 7.63
C VAL A 17 22.87 -11.50 6.74
N ALA A 18 24.09 -11.48 6.19
CA ALA A 18 24.54 -10.40 5.31
C ALA A 18 23.75 -10.35 3.99
N VAL A 19 23.46 -11.49 3.38
CA VAL A 19 22.62 -11.58 2.19
C VAL A 19 21.21 -11.06 2.47
N ALA A 20 20.61 -11.46 3.60
CA ALA A 20 19.29 -10.97 3.99
C ALA A 20 19.25 -9.44 4.19
N LEU A 21 20.30 -8.84 4.77
CA LEU A 21 20.42 -7.39 4.93
C LEU A 21 20.55 -6.65 3.59
N VAL A 22 21.33 -7.20 2.65
CA VAL A 22 21.52 -6.61 1.31
C VAL A 22 20.26 -6.70 0.46
N LEU A 23 19.49 -7.79 0.59
CA LEU A 23 18.19 -7.95 -0.06
C LEU A 23 17.14 -6.99 0.53
N ARG A 24 17.22 -6.67 1.82
CA ARG A 24 16.30 -5.74 2.48
C ARG A 24 16.60 -4.26 2.19
N ALA A 25 17.79 -3.95 1.68
CA ALA A 25 18.26 -2.60 1.39
C ALA A 25 18.15 -2.25 -0.11
N GLU A 26 16.96 -2.45 -0.70
CA GLU A 26 16.66 -2.02 -2.07
C GLU A 26 16.72 -0.49 -2.17
N GLY A 27 17.44 0.04 -3.18
CA GLY A 27 17.59 1.48 -3.42
C GLY A 27 18.86 2.15 -2.88
N ARG A 28 19.76 1.42 -2.20
CA ARG A 28 21.06 1.98 -1.74
C ARG A 28 22.16 1.91 -2.79
N SER A 29 23.11 2.85 -2.68
CA SER A 29 24.29 2.91 -3.55
C SER A 29 25.16 1.63 -3.41
N PRO A 30 25.90 1.23 -4.46
CA PRO A 30 26.70 0.00 -4.43
C PRO A 30 27.76 -0.01 -3.30
N GLY A 31 28.27 1.17 -2.90
CA GLY A 31 29.20 1.31 -1.78
C GLY A 31 28.56 1.00 -0.42
N GLU A 32 27.35 1.50 -0.17
CA GLU A 32 26.62 1.23 1.08
C GLU A 32 26.22 -0.25 1.19
N ARG A 33 25.93 -0.92 0.07
CA ARG A 33 25.64 -2.36 0.04
C ARG A 33 26.87 -3.18 0.44
N ALA A 34 28.06 -2.81 -0.03
CA ALA A 34 29.31 -3.47 0.35
C ALA A 34 29.61 -3.30 1.85
N VAL A 35 29.44 -2.08 2.39
CA VAL A 35 29.63 -1.81 3.82
C VAL A 35 28.63 -2.61 4.67
N THR A 36 27.36 -2.63 4.27
CA THR A 36 26.29 -3.39 4.97
C THR A 36 26.56 -4.90 4.93
N PHE A 37 27.09 -5.42 3.83
CA PHE A 37 27.45 -6.83 3.70
C PHE A 37 28.60 -7.20 4.65
N VAL A 38 29.69 -6.43 4.62
CA VAL A 38 30.86 -6.68 5.49
C VAL A 38 30.46 -6.57 6.97
N SER A 39 29.69 -5.55 7.35
CA SER A 39 29.21 -5.41 8.72
C SER A 39 28.29 -6.56 9.13
N GLY A 40 27.43 -7.03 8.22
CA GLY A 40 26.52 -8.16 8.44
C GLY A 40 27.25 -9.48 8.70
N VAL A 41 28.37 -9.73 8.01
CA VAL A 41 29.18 -10.96 8.21
C VAL A 41 29.91 -10.95 9.56
N PHE A 42 30.55 -9.84 9.92
CA PHE A 42 31.38 -9.77 11.14
C PHE A 42 30.56 -9.56 12.41
N PHE A 43 29.49 -8.77 12.35
CA PHE A 43 28.66 -8.40 13.50
C PHE A 43 27.31 -9.12 13.50
N TRP A 44 27.20 -10.29 12.86
CA TRP A 44 25.95 -11.04 12.78
C TRP A 44 25.28 -11.33 14.15
N PRO A 45 25.99 -11.58 15.28
CA PRO A 45 25.31 -11.84 16.56
C PRO A 45 24.56 -10.62 17.08
N VAL A 46 25.03 -9.42 16.72
CA VAL A 46 24.39 -8.15 17.05
C VAL A 46 23.18 -7.94 16.15
N TYR A 47 23.26 -8.30 14.86
CA TYR A 47 22.16 -8.13 13.89
C TYR A 47 21.09 -9.23 13.93
N ALA A 48 21.43 -10.44 14.36
CA ALA A 48 20.53 -11.58 14.47
C ALA A 48 19.25 -11.27 15.28
N PRO A 49 19.32 -10.68 16.49
CA PRO A 49 18.11 -10.32 17.22
C PRO A 49 17.28 -9.24 16.52
N PHE A 50 17.89 -8.35 15.72
CA PHE A 50 17.14 -7.35 14.93
C PHE A 50 16.49 -7.93 13.66
N LEU A 51 17.05 -9.00 13.11
CA LEU A 51 16.43 -9.74 12.00
C LEU A 51 15.27 -10.61 12.49
N LEU A 52 15.39 -11.17 13.69
CA LEU A 52 14.35 -11.96 14.33
C LEU A 52 13.29 -11.10 15.02
N ALA A 53 13.63 -9.86 15.39
CA ALA A 53 12.65 -8.90 15.84
C ALA A 53 11.66 -8.65 14.69
N PRO A 54 10.34 -8.72 14.94
CA PRO A 54 9.35 -8.34 13.94
C PRO A 54 9.72 -6.93 13.48
N ALA A 55 9.96 -6.81 12.18
CA ALA A 55 10.30 -5.53 11.57
C ALA A 55 9.32 -4.49 12.11
N ARG A 56 9.79 -3.54 12.92
CA ARG A 56 9.02 -2.34 13.19
C ARG A 56 8.69 -1.79 11.82
N ALA A 57 7.42 -1.86 11.45
CA ALA A 57 6.94 -1.44 10.16
C ALA A 57 7.53 -0.05 9.92
N SER A 58 8.43 0.07 8.95
CA SER A 58 8.78 1.39 8.46
C SER A 58 7.48 1.99 7.95
N PRO A 59 7.08 3.20 8.41
CA PRO A 59 5.82 3.82 8.05
C PRO A 59 5.69 4.09 6.53
N THR A 60 6.73 3.80 5.76
CA THR A 60 6.83 4.01 4.31
C THR A 60 6.89 2.73 3.46
N ALA A 61 7.00 1.52 4.04
CA ALA A 61 7.35 0.31 3.26
C ALA A 61 6.31 -0.82 3.22
N ALA A 62 5.08 -0.65 3.71
CA ALA A 62 4.02 -1.64 3.51
C ALA A 62 2.63 -1.01 3.58
N VAL A 63 2.18 -0.38 2.50
CA VAL A 63 0.77 0.05 2.35
C VAL A 63 0.01 -0.84 1.35
N THR A 64 0.63 -1.90 0.83
CA THR A 64 -0.06 -2.87 -0.03
C THR A 64 0.69 -4.20 0.07
N PRO A 65 0.27 -5.11 0.98
CA PRO A 65 -0.95 -5.91 0.79
C PRO A 65 -1.78 -6.15 2.08
N PRO A 66 -3.10 -6.49 2.01
CA PRO A 66 -3.82 -6.91 0.83
C PRO A 66 -5.25 -6.33 0.78
N ALA A 67 -5.45 -5.09 0.29
CA ALA A 67 -6.79 -4.63 -0.10
C ALA A 67 -7.49 -5.68 -1.00
N ARG A 68 -6.72 -6.32 -1.89
CA ARG A 68 -7.07 -7.54 -2.60
C ARG A 68 -7.53 -8.73 -1.72
N ALA A 69 -6.86 -9.08 -0.64
CA ALA A 69 -7.30 -10.22 0.18
C ALA A 69 -8.44 -9.86 1.13
N ALA A 70 -8.54 -8.60 1.59
CA ALA A 70 -9.75 -8.10 2.26
C ALA A 70 -10.95 -8.21 1.31
N ARG A 71 -10.77 -7.79 0.06
CA ARG A 71 -11.76 -7.95 -1.02
C ARG A 71 -12.10 -9.41 -1.29
N GLU A 72 -11.12 -10.29 -1.45
CA GLU A 72 -11.33 -11.72 -1.67
C GLU A 72 -12.04 -12.39 -0.48
N ARG A 73 -11.72 -12.01 0.76
CA ARG A 73 -12.43 -12.48 1.97
C ARG A 73 -13.88 -12.02 1.98
N LEU A 74 -14.16 -10.77 1.63
CA LEU A 74 -15.53 -10.26 1.57
C LEU A 74 -16.33 -10.94 0.47
N VAL A 75 -15.76 -11.09 -0.73
CA VAL A 75 -16.40 -11.82 -1.85
C VAL A 75 -16.67 -13.27 -1.45
N GLY A 76 -15.71 -13.92 -0.77
CA GLY A 76 -15.88 -15.26 -0.23
C GLY A 76 -17.01 -15.32 0.81
N ALA A 77 -17.08 -14.38 1.75
CA ALA A 77 -18.15 -14.31 2.74
C ALA A 77 -19.53 -14.08 2.08
N LEU A 78 -19.61 -13.21 1.08
CA LEU A 78 -20.86 -12.94 0.35
C LEU A 78 -21.39 -14.17 -0.37
N SER A 79 -20.51 -14.94 -1.02
CA SER A 79 -20.90 -16.19 -1.70
C SER A 79 -21.49 -17.24 -0.75
N GLN A 80 -21.11 -17.21 0.53
CA GLN A 80 -21.68 -18.10 1.55
C GLN A 80 -23.07 -17.66 2.02
N VAL A 81 -23.38 -16.36 1.96
CA VAL A 81 -24.67 -15.79 2.40
C VAL A 81 -25.76 -15.96 1.34
N GLU A 82 -25.41 -15.93 0.04
CA GLU A 82 -26.36 -16.10 -1.06
C GLU A 82 -27.14 -17.43 -1.03
N GLY A 83 -26.61 -18.46 -0.35
CA GLY A 83 -27.29 -19.75 -0.20
C GLY A 83 -28.38 -19.80 0.88
N LEU A 84 -28.42 -18.84 1.82
CA LEU A 84 -29.23 -18.94 3.05
C LEU A 84 -30.46 -18.01 3.09
N ALA A 85 -30.46 -16.89 2.34
CA ALA A 85 -31.58 -15.93 2.34
C ALA A 85 -31.63 -15.09 1.04
N ALA A 86 -31.56 -15.77 -0.11
CA ALA A 86 -31.29 -15.16 -1.42
C ALA A 86 -32.29 -14.07 -1.84
N ASP A 87 -33.58 -14.20 -1.55
CA ASP A 87 -34.58 -13.28 -2.11
C ASP A 87 -34.72 -11.97 -1.30
N VAL A 88 -34.49 -12.00 0.02
CA VAL A 88 -34.61 -10.82 0.89
C VAL A 88 -33.34 -9.96 0.85
N LEU A 89 -32.16 -10.57 0.68
CA LEU A 89 -30.85 -9.90 0.77
C LEU A 89 -30.23 -9.55 -0.58
N ARG A 90 -30.91 -9.87 -1.69
CA ARG A 90 -30.44 -9.60 -3.05
C ARG A 90 -30.00 -8.14 -3.28
N PRO A 91 -30.78 -7.11 -2.90
CA PRO A 91 -30.38 -5.72 -3.14
C PRO A 91 -29.13 -5.34 -2.34
N GLU A 92 -28.99 -5.83 -1.11
CA GLU A 92 -27.85 -5.57 -0.23
C GLU A 92 -26.58 -6.24 -0.75
N VAL A 93 -26.66 -7.50 -1.20
CA VAL A 93 -25.54 -8.20 -1.83
C VAL A 93 -25.12 -7.51 -3.13
N ALA A 94 -26.07 -6.99 -3.92
CA ALA A 94 -25.76 -6.22 -5.12
C ALA A 94 -25.01 -4.91 -4.79
N ARG A 95 -25.43 -4.18 -3.75
CA ARG A 95 -24.71 -2.99 -3.26
C ARG A 95 -23.29 -3.32 -2.80
N LEU A 96 -23.12 -4.41 -2.06
CA LEU A 96 -21.80 -4.85 -1.60
C LEU A 96 -20.86 -5.22 -2.75
N ARG A 97 -21.37 -5.87 -3.79
CA ARG A 97 -20.60 -6.10 -5.03
C ARG A 97 -20.18 -4.80 -5.69
N GLY A 98 -21.07 -3.81 -5.77
CA GLY A 98 -20.75 -2.48 -6.27
C GLY A 98 -19.60 -1.82 -5.52
N LEU A 99 -19.57 -1.96 -4.18
CA LEU A 99 -18.49 -1.45 -3.34
C LEU A 99 -17.15 -2.17 -3.61
N VAL A 100 -17.18 -3.50 -3.67
CA VAL A 100 -16.01 -4.34 -4.03
C VAL A 100 -15.40 -3.89 -5.35
N ASP A 101 -16.25 -3.62 -6.35
CA ASP A 101 -15.81 -3.15 -7.66
C ASP A 101 -15.26 -1.72 -7.61
N ALA A 102 -15.88 -0.84 -6.82
CA ALA A 102 -15.38 0.53 -6.61
C ALA A 102 -14.00 0.54 -5.95
N VAL A 103 -13.78 -0.29 -4.93
CA VAL A 103 -12.48 -0.49 -4.29
C VAL A 103 -11.45 -0.99 -5.30
N GLY A 104 -11.81 -1.96 -6.15
CA GLY A 104 -10.93 -2.44 -7.22
C GLY A 104 -10.55 -1.34 -8.22
N LYS A 105 -11.45 -0.41 -8.53
CA LYS A 105 -11.14 0.76 -9.37
C LYS A 105 -10.22 1.76 -8.66
N MET A 106 -10.39 1.98 -7.36
CA MET A 106 -9.49 2.82 -6.56
C MET A 106 -8.08 2.24 -6.51
N GLU A 107 -7.95 0.93 -6.26
CA GLU A 107 -6.66 0.21 -6.33
C GLU A 107 -5.99 0.40 -7.70
N ALA A 108 -6.74 0.18 -8.78
CA ALA A 108 -6.22 0.34 -10.14
C ALA A 108 -5.76 1.78 -10.42
N ARG A 109 -6.50 2.78 -9.94
CA ARG A 109 -6.16 4.20 -10.07
C ARG A 109 -4.89 4.55 -9.30
N VAL A 110 -4.72 4.05 -8.07
CA VAL A 110 -3.48 4.24 -7.30
C VAL A 110 -2.29 3.60 -8.02
N ALA A 111 -2.45 2.37 -8.51
CA ALA A 111 -1.40 1.68 -9.26
C ALA A 111 -1.07 2.35 -10.60
N GLU A 112 -2.03 3.03 -11.23
CA GLU A 112 -1.78 3.87 -12.41
C GLU A 112 -0.99 5.13 -12.05
N MET A 113 -1.36 5.84 -10.99
CA MET A 113 -0.59 7.00 -10.50
C MET A 113 0.83 6.62 -10.12
N ASP A 114 1.03 5.48 -9.46
CA ASP A 114 2.35 4.97 -9.10
C ASP A 114 3.19 4.64 -10.34
N ARG A 115 2.57 4.06 -11.38
CA ARG A 115 3.24 3.82 -12.67
C ARG A 115 3.65 5.13 -13.36
N LEU A 116 2.79 6.15 -13.37
CA LEU A 116 3.10 7.46 -13.95
C LEU A 116 4.26 8.13 -13.19
N LEU A 117 4.22 8.12 -11.86
CA LEU A 117 5.27 8.70 -11.01
C LEU A 117 6.61 7.98 -11.13
N ALA A 118 6.61 6.70 -11.53
CA ALA A 118 7.83 5.94 -11.79
C ALA A 118 8.49 6.24 -13.16
N THR A 119 7.82 6.98 -14.05
CA THR A 119 8.39 7.34 -15.35
C THR A 119 9.44 8.47 -15.20
N PRO A 120 10.48 8.51 -16.06
CA PRO A 120 11.53 9.54 -15.99
C PRO A 120 11.00 10.96 -16.22
N GLU A 121 9.83 11.10 -16.83
CA GLU A 121 9.16 12.39 -17.02
C GLU A 121 8.75 13.04 -15.68
N PHE A 122 8.52 12.22 -14.66
CA PHE A 122 8.11 12.61 -13.31
C PHE A 122 9.26 12.52 -12.29
N ASP A 123 10.51 12.54 -12.77
CA ASP A 123 11.67 12.65 -11.88
C ASP A 123 11.80 14.07 -11.33
N ARG A 124 11.38 14.23 -10.06
CA ARG A 124 11.45 15.50 -9.33
C ARG A 124 12.89 16.00 -9.18
N ALA A 125 13.86 15.12 -8.99
CA ALA A 125 15.25 15.50 -8.81
C ALA A 125 15.81 16.08 -10.11
N ALA A 126 15.59 15.39 -11.24
CA ALA A 126 16.00 15.86 -12.56
C ALA A 126 15.34 17.20 -12.93
N ALA A 127 14.04 17.37 -12.67
CA ALA A 127 13.35 18.63 -12.92
C ALA A 127 13.87 19.79 -12.05
N SER A 128 14.19 19.51 -10.79
CA SER A 128 14.77 20.51 -9.87
C SER A 128 16.17 20.91 -10.30
N GLU A 129 17.02 19.95 -10.66
CA GLU A 129 18.36 20.22 -11.20
C GLU A 129 18.29 21.02 -12.51
N GLN A 130 17.34 20.70 -13.39
CA GLN A 130 17.09 21.47 -14.61
C GLN A 130 16.71 22.91 -14.29
N LEU A 131 15.84 23.15 -13.30
CA LEU A 131 15.46 24.48 -12.87
C LEU A 131 16.65 25.27 -12.32
N GLU A 132 17.48 24.65 -11.48
CA GLU A 132 18.70 25.25 -10.92
C GLU A 132 19.74 25.54 -12.02
N SER A 133 19.85 24.68 -13.02
CA SER A 133 20.71 24.89 -14.19
C SER A 133 20.27 26.12 -15.00
N LEU A 134 18.97 26.29 -15.22
CA LEU A 134 18.42 27.48 -15.90
C LEU A 134 18.64 28.76 -15.06
N ALA A 135 18.48 28.67 -13.74
CA ALA A 135 18.76 29.79 -12.85
C ALA A 135 20.24 30.21 -12.87
N ARG A 136 21.18 29.24 -12.84
CA ARG A 136 22.62 29.50 -12.95
C ARG A 136 23.03 30.15 -14.27
N ARG A 137 22.28 29.89 -15.34
CA ARG A 137 22.47 30.55 -16.65
C ARG A 137 21.89 31.97 -16.71
N GLY A 138 21.30 32.46 -15.61
CA GLY A 138 20.74 33.80 -15.52
C GLY A 138 19.42 33.97 -16.28
N LEU A 139 18.69 32.87 -16.56
CA LEU A 139 17.39 32.99 -17.20
C LEU A 139 16.39 33.60 -16.21
N PRO A 140 15.58 34.58 -16.66
CA PRO A 140 14.56 35.17 -15.82
C PRO A 140 13.41 34.18 -15.56
N PRO A 141 12.68 34.30 -14.43
CA PRO A 141 11.53 33.44 -14.11
C PRO A 141 10.45 33.41 -15.19
N GLU A 142 10.34 34.47 -15.99
CA GLU A 142 9.37 34.63 -17.07
C GLU A 142 9.75 33.88 -18.35
N ASP A 143 10.98 33.35 -18.46
CA ASP A 143 11.39 32.55 -19.61
C ASP A 143 10.53 31.28 -19.73
N ALA A 144 10.04 31.01 -20.93
CA ALA A 144 9.13 29.88 -21.20
C ALA A 144 9.70 28.53 -20.75
N ARG A 145 11.02 28.35 -20.77
CA ARG A 145 11.68 27.11 -20.30
C ARG A 145 11.60 26.98 -18.78
N VAL A 146 11.80 28.07 -18.06
CA VAL A 146 11.67 28.12 -16.60
C VAL A 146 10.23 27.83 -16.20
N GLN A 147 9.26 28.49 -16.86
CA GLN A 147 7.84 28.27 -16.61
C GLN A 147 7.40 26.83 -16.88
N SER A 148 7.90 26.21 -17.96
CA SER A 148 7.60 24.81 -18.30
C SER A 148 8.08 23.84 -17.21
N VAL A 149 9.32 24.00 -16.73
CA VAL A 149 9.88 23.14 -15.66
C VAL A 149 9.12 23.36 -14.33
N GLN A 150 8.79 24.61 -13.98
CA GLN A 150 7.98 24.89 -12.80
C GLN A 150 6.56 24.31 -12.90
N ALA A 151 5.95 24.36 -14.08
CA ALA A 151 4.64 23.74 -14.30
C ALA A 151 4.71 22.22 -14.12
N ARG A 152 5.77 21.56 -14.62
CA ARG A 152 6.02 20.14 -14.37
C ARG A 152 6.15 19.84 -12.87
N LEU A 153 6.94 20.61 -12.12
CA LEU A 153 7.08 20.44 -10.66
C LEU A 153 5.75 20.54 -9.93
N ARG A 154 4.94 21.56 -10.23
CA ARG A 154 3.59 21.71 -9.64
C ARG A 154 2.65 20.56 -10.01
N ASN A 155 2.73 20.08 -11.25
CA ASN A 155 1.91 18.94 -11.69
C ASN A 155 2.31 17.65 -10.97
N MET A 156 3.61 17.41 -10.78
CA MET A 156 4.11 16.28 -10.00
C MET A 156 3.61 16.35 -8.55
N GLU A 157 3.70 17.51 -7.91
CA GLU A 157 3.22 17.70 -6.53
C GLU A 157 1.71 17.45 -6.40
N ARG A 158 0.92 17.92 -7.37
CA ARG A 158 -0.53 17.63 -7.42
C ARG A 158 -0.82 16.14 -7.59
N LEU A 159 -0.06 15.45 -8.46
CA LEU A 159 -0.23 14.01 -8.68
C LEU A 159 0.11 13.20 -7.43
N VAL A 160 1.19 13.55 -6.73
CA VAL A 160 1.56 12.94 -5.44
C VAL A 160 0.46 13.14 -4.40
N ALA A 161 -0.04 14.38 -4.25
CA ALA A 161 -1.11 14.66 -3.30
C ALA A 161 -2.41 13.90 -3.63
N MET A 162 -2.77 13.79 -4.91
CA MET A 162 -3.94 13.00 -5.34
C MET A 162 -3.74 11.51 -5.03
N ARG A 163 -2.54 10.98 -5.26
CA ARG A 163 -2.17 9.60 -4.96
C ARG A 163 -2.25 9.31 -3.47
N GLU A 164 -1.70 10.16 -2.63
CA GLU A 164 -1.72 10.02 -1.17
C GLU A 164 -3.16 10.04 -0.63
N ARG A 165 -3.98 10.99 -1.09
CA ARG A 165 -5.39 11.07 -0.69
C ARG A 165 -6.15 9.81 -1.08
N THR A 166 -6.03 9.39 -2.34
CA THR A 166 -6.71 8.18 -2.85
C THR A 166 -6.27 6.92 -2.10
N ALA A 167 -4.98 6.81 -1.78
CA ALA A 167 -4.45 5.69 -1.01
C ALA A 167 -4.98 5.68 0.44
N ALA A 168 -5.03 6.84 1.09
CA ALA A 168 -5.59 6.96 2.44
C ALA A 168 -7.10 6.65 2.47
N ASP A 169 -7.85 7.08 1.45
CA ASP A 169 -9.28 6.76 1.35
C ASP A 169 -9.50 5.27 1.09
N LEU A 170 -8.68 4.66 0.22
CA LEU A 170 -8.69 3.21 -0.02
C LEU A 170 -8.43 2.43 1.27
N GLU A 171 -7.44 2.84 2.07
CA GLU A 171 -7.12 2.22 3.36
C GLU A 171 -8.32 2.24 4.32
N ARG A 172 -8.99 3.39 4.45
CA ARG A 172 -10.19 3.52 5.29
C ARG A 172 -11.30 2.57 4.84
N VAL A 173 -11.57 2.50 3.54
CA VAL A 173 -12.62 1.62 2.99
C VAL A 173 -12.27 0.15 3.22
N VAL A 174 -11.00 -0.23 3.05
CA VAL A 174 -10.56 -1.61 3.30
C VAL A 174 -10.74 -2.02 4.76
N LEU A 175 -10.39 -1.14 5.70
CA LEU A 175 -10.60 -1.39 7.14
C LEU A 175 -12.09 -1.60 7.45
N GLN A 176 -12.97 -0.78 6.88
CA GLN A 176 -14.41 -0.94 7.02
C GLN A 176 -14.89 -2.28 6.44
N LEU A 177 -14.38 -2.69 5.28
CA LEU A 177 -14.71 -3.99 4.68
C LEU A 177 -14.26 -5.18 5.54
N GLU A 178 -13.11 -5.09 6.21
CA GLU A 178 -12.63 -6.15 7.12
C GLU A 178 -13.50 -6.27 8.38
N GLU A 179 -13.90 -5.14 8.96
CA GLU A 179 -14.85 -5.09 10.08
C GLU A 179 -16.19 -5.73 9.69
N MET A 180 -16.69 -5.41 8.50
CA MET A 180 -17.93 -5.98 7.95
C MET A 180 -17.81 -7.48 7.73
N GLY A 181 -16.71 -7.95 7.13
CA GLY A 181 -16.47 -9.37 6.93
C GLY A 181 -16.47 -10.15 8.26
N SER A 182 -15.89 -9.56 9.31
CA SER A 182 -15.87 -10.14 10.65
C SER A 182 -17.27 -10.22 11.27
N ARG A 183 -18.09 -9.16 11.14
CA ARG A 183 -19.48 -9.15 11.63
C ARG A 183 -20.38 -10.15 10.89
N LEU A 184 -20.24 -10.26 9.57
CA LEU A 184 -20.97 -11.25 8.77
C LEU A 184 -20.62 -12.69 9.19
N GLN A 185 -19.34 -12.95 9.49
CA GLN A 185 -18.93 -14.25 10.01
C GLN A 185 -19.55 -14.55 11.38
N LEU A 186 -19.64 -13.57 12.28
CA LEU A 186 -20.29 -13.75 13.58
C LEU A 186 -21.79 -14.07 13.45
N LEU A 187 -22.49 -13.36 12.55
CA LEU A 187 -23.93 -13.57 12.31
C LEU A 187 -24.22 -14.99 11.80
N LYS A 188 -23.32 -15.58 11.01
CA LYS A 188 -23.42 -16.98 10.58
C LYS A 188 -23.49 -17.96 11.76
N PHE A 189 -22.85 -17.66 12.89
CA PHE A 189 -22.84 -18.52 14.08
C PHE A 189 -23.98 -18.22 15.06
N ALA A 190 -24.64 -17.06 14.95
CA ALA A 190 -25.68 -16.62 15.91
C ALA A 190 -27.05 -17.30 15.73
N GLY A 191 -27.28 -18.04 14.64
CA GLY A 191 -28.47 -18.90 14.48
C GLY A 191 -29.83 -18.17 14.35
N ARG A 192 -29.85 -16.83 14.30
CA ARG A 192 -31.03 -15.99 14.02
C ARG A 192 -30.70 -14.87 13.01
N PRO A 193 -30.38 -15.23 11.75
CA PRO A 193 -29.79 -14.29 10.80
C PRO A 193 -30.76 -13.23 10.27
N ASP A 194 -32.05 -13.54 10.11
CA ASP A 194 -32.86 -12.79 9.13
C ASP A 194 -33.14 -11.32 9.48
N ALA A 195 -33.32 -10.96 10.76
CA ALA A 195 -33.62 -9.58 11.15
C ALA A 195 -32.35 -8.74 11.41
N GLU A 196 -31.41 -9.29 12.19
CA GLU A 196 -30.13 -8.61 12.50
C GLU A 196 -29.25 -8.44 11.26
N LEU A 197 -29.25 -9.40 10.33
CA LEU A 197 -28.46 -9.31 9.09
C LEU A 197 -29.02 -8.23 8.15
N VAL A 198 -30.34 -8.06 8.08
CA VAL A 198 -30.97 -7.01 7.27
C VAL A 198 -30.63 -5.63 7.84
N GLU A 199 -30.73 -5.44 9.16
CA GLU A 199 -30.39 -4.17 9.81
C GLU A 199 -28.89 -3.84 9.67
N LEU A 200 -28.02 -4.83 9.80
CA LEU A 200 -26.58 -4.67 9.60
C LEU A 200 -26.25 -4.29 8.16
N LEU A 201 -26.89 -4.94 7.18
CA LEU A 201 -26.70 -4.66 5.76
C LEU A 201 -27.28 -3.30 5.33
N GLN A 202 -28.37 -2.84 5.95
CA GLN A 202 -28.92 -1.50 5.72
C GLN A 202 -28.04 -0.40 6.32
N SER A 203 -27.56 -0.59 7.56
CA SER A 203 -26.57 0.30 8.19
C SER A 203 -25.33 0.45 7.31
N VAL A 204 -24.83 -0.66 6.79
CA VAL A 204 -23.71 -0.71 5.84
C VAL A 204 -24.03 0.04 4.55
N ALA A 205 -25.18 -0.22 3.92
CA ALA A 205 -25.55 0.44 2.68
C ALA A 205 -25.58 1.96 2.86
N SER A 206 -26.13 2.46 3.97
CA SER A 206 -26.19 3.90 4.26
C SER A 206 -24.81 4.53 4.46
N SER A 207 -23.91 3.86 5.21
CA SER A 207 -22.57 4.39 5.47
C SER A 207 -21.71 4.40 4.20
N VAL A 208 -21.92 3.43 3.31
CA VAL A 208 -21.25 3.37 2.01
C VAL A 208 -21.77 4.44 1.07
N GLU A 209 -23.07 4.66 1.03
CA GLU A 209 -23.71 5.70 0.21
C GLU A 209 -23.14 7.08 0.58
N GLU A 210 -22.99 7.35 1.88
CA GLU A 210 -22.37 8.57 2.43
C GLU A 210 -20.89 8.72 2.02
N VAL A 211 -20.12 7.63 2.01
CA VAL A 211 -18.72 7.62 1.53
C VAL A 211 -18.64 7.84 0.02
N THR A 212 -19.52 7.23 -0.77
CA THR A 212 -19.55 7.43 -2.22
C THR A 212 -20.03 8.82 -2.62
N GLU A 213 -21.01 9.39 -1.92
CA GLU A 213 -21.43 10.79 -2.12
C GLU A 213 -20.29 11.75 -1.76
N GLY A 214 -19.56 11.50 -0.66
CA GLY A 214 -18.38 12.28 -0.30
C GLY A 214 -17.28 12.24 -1.35
N LEU A 215 -17.08 11.10 -2.00
CA LEU A 215 -16.10 10.95 -3.09
C LEU A 215 -16.54 11.61 -4.40
N LEU A 216 -17.84 11.61 -4.71
CA LEU A 216 -18.39 12.26 -5.90
C LEU A 216 -18.51 13.77 -5.75
N ALA A 217 -18.72 14.29 -4.54
CA ALA A 217 -18.78 15.73 -4.26
C ALA A 217 -17.40 16.41 -4.19
N ALA A 218 -16.32 15.63 -4.03
CA ALA A 218 -14.95 16.12 -3.89
C ALA A 218 -14.12 16.10 -5.19
N GLY A 219 -14.68 15.58 -6.29
CA GLY A 219 -14.07 15.55 -7.63
C GLY A 219 -14.62 16.62 -8.54
#